data_AF-A0ABD0QH96-F1
#
_entry.id   AF-A0ABD0QH96-F1
#
_cell.length_a   1.000
_cell.length_b   1.000
_cell.length_c   1.000
_cell.angle_alpha   90.00
_cell.angle_beta   90.00
_cell.angle_gamma   90.00
#
_symmetry.space_group_name_H-M   'P 1'
#
loop_
_entity.id
_entity.type
_entity.pdbx_description
1 polymer ?
#
loop_
_entity_poly.entity_id
_entity_poly.type
_entity_poly.pdbx_seq_one_letter_code
_entity_poly.pdbx_strand_id
1 'polypeptide(L)'
;VSEEANAEISGALSEAELYKALQGTESGKAPGIDGLPVDWYKAFWAELKEDLLEVLNESLAEGQLPLSCRRAVLTLLPKKGDLTDIKCWRPVSLLCSGYKLLSKVLANRLAGVMSGVIHSDQTYCVPGRSIFDNISLVRDLFEVSK
;
A
#
# COMPACT_ATOMS: atom_id res chain seq x y z
N VAL A 1 14.88 -5.74 -15.15
CA VAL A 1 13.43 -5.99 -15.36
C VAL A 1 13.23 -6.17 -16.85
N SER A 2 12.50 -7.19 -17.28
CA SER A 2 12.25 -7.38 -18.71
C SER A 2 11.31 -6.30 -19.25
N GLU A 3 11.32 -6.06 -20.56
CA GLU A 3 10.42 -5.07 -21.18
C GLU A 3 8.95 -5.46 -20.99
N GLU A 4 8.65 -6.75 -21.04
CA GLU A 4 7.30 -7.29 -20.83
C GLU A 4 6.82 -7.02 -19.40
N ALA A 5 7.66 -7.26 -18.39
CA ALA A 5 7.33 -6.98 -17.00
C ALA A 5 7.14 -5.46 -16.75
N ASN A 6 7.93 -4.62 -17.42
CA ASN A 6 7.76 -3.17 -17.36
C ASN A 6 6.43 -2.71 -17.99
N ALA A 7 6.02 -3.31 -19.12
CA ALA A 7 4.75 -3.02 -19.76
C ALA A 7 3.56 -3.46 -18.88
N GLU A 8 3.66 -4.63 -18.23
CA GLU A 8 2.62 -5.15 -17.35
C GLU A 8 2.40 -4.25 -16.12
N ILE A 9 3.46 -3.78 -15.47
CA ILE A 9 3.32 -2.91 -14.28
C ILE A 9 2.84 -1.49 -14.62
N SER A 10 3.14 -0.99 -15.83
CA SER A 10 2.85 0.38 -16.26
C SER A 10 1.53 0.54 -17.03
N GLY A 11 0.86 -0.57 -17.37
CA GLY A 11 -0.39 -0.55 -18.11
C GLY A 11 -1.57 0.01 -17.33
N ALA A 12 -2.70 0.22 -18.01
CA ALA A 12 -3.95 0.59 -17.36
C ALA A 12 -4.39 -0.48 -16.32
N LEU A 13 -5.10 -0.05 -15.29
CA LEU A 13 -5.73 -0.91 -14.30
C LEU A 13 -6.88 -1.69 -14.94
N SER A 14 -7.02 -2.95 -14.54
CA SER A 14 -8.19 -3.76 -14.86
C SER A 14 -9.17 -3.85 -13.67
N GLU A 15 -10.45 -4.09 -13.97
CA GLU A 15 -11.47 -4.36 -12.94
C GLU A 15 -11.06 -5.54 -12.05
N ALA A 16 -10.48 -6.59 -12.64
CA ALA A 16 -10.07 -7.80 -11.92
C ALA A 16 -8.97 -7.51 -10.88
N GLU A 17 -7.99 -6.67 -11.22
CA GLU A 17 -6.95 -6.25 -10.28
C GLU A 17 -7.53 -5.41 -9.14
N LEU A 18 -8.43 -4.49 -9.47
CA LEU A 18 -9.08 -3.62 -8.50
C LEU A 18 -9.96 -4.43 -7.54
N TYR A 19 -10.72 -5.39 -8.06
CA TYR A 19 -11.52 -6.30 -7.25
C TYR A 19 -10.66 -7.17 -6.34
N LYS A 20 -9.56 -7.72 -6.86
CA LYS A 20 -8.58 -8.48 -6.06
C LYS A 20 -7.99 -7.63 -4.93
N ALA A 21 -7.66 -6.37 -5.21
CA ALA A 21 -7.18 -5.43 -4.19
C ALA A 21 -8.26 -5.12 -3.14
N LEU A 22 -9.51 -4.93 -3.55
CA LEU A 22 -10.65 -4.71 -2.66
C LEU A 22 -10.88 -5.87 -1.69
N GLN A 23 -10.88 -7.10 -2.21
CA GLN A 23 -11.03 -8.32 -1.40
C GLN A 23 -9.87 -8.52 -0.43
N GLY A 24 -8.64 -8.21 -0.85
CA GLY A 24 -7.45 -8.26 -0.02
C GLY A 24 -7.29 -7.12 0.98
N THR A 25 -8.23 -6.17 1.02
CA THR A 25 -8.20 -5.04 1.97
C THR A 25 -9.09 -5.32 3.18
N GLU A 26 -8.54 -5.09 4.37
CA GLU A 26 -9.25 -5.30 5.63
C GLU A 26 -10.44 -4.36 5.81
N SER A 27 -11.53 -4.90 6.31
CA SER A 27 -12.76 -4.19 6.70
C SER A 27 -12.62 -3.51 8.08
N GLY A 28 -13.53 -2.59 8.40
CA GLY A 28 -13.58 -1.94 9.72
C GLY A 28 -12.49 -0.90 9.96
N LYS A 29 -11.88 -0.37 8.88
CA LYS A 29 -10.86 0.69 8.97
C LYS A 29 -11.52 2.06 8.84
N ALA A 30 -10.96 3.05 9.54
CA ALA A 30 -11.43 4.43 9.45
C ALA A 30 -11.28 4.99 8.02
N PRO A 31 -12.31 5.73 7.54
CA PRO A 31 -12.28 6.36 6.22
C PRO A 31 -11.34 7.58 6.19
N GLY A 32 -11.11 8.10 4.99
CA GLY A 32 -10.42 9.38 4.80
C GLY A 32 -11.39 10.57 4.96
N ILE A 33 -11.00 11.70 4.38
CA ILE A 33 -11.79 12.95 4.41
C ILE A 33 -13.13 12.83 3.66
N ASP A 34 -13.25 11.86 2.75
CA ASP A 34 -14.46 11.55 1.99
C ASP A 34 -15.52 10.79 2.81
N GLY A 35 -15.15 10.24 3.97
CA GLY A 35 -16.05 9.45 4.80
C GLY A 35 -16.40 8.07 4.21
N LEU A 36 -15.72 7.62 3.14
CA LEU A 36 -16.04 6.36 2.46
C LEU A 36 -15.10 5.23 2.92
N PRO A 37 -15.54 4.31 3.80
CA PRO A 37 -14.73 3.18 4.24
C PRO A 37 -14.64 2.10 3.17
N VAL A 38 -13.69 1.17 3.30
CA VAL A 38 -13.53 0.03 2.39
C VAL A 38 -14.82 -0.82 2.30
N ASP A 39 -15.54 -0.94 3.41
CA ASP A 39 -16.81 -1.67 3.48
C ASP A 39 -17.88 -1.10 2.55
N TRP A 40 -17.87 0.22 2.32
CA TRP A 40 -18.78 0.86 1.38
C TRP A 40 -18.47 0.43 -0.06
N TYR A 41 -17.19 0.42 -0.45
CA TYR A 41 -16.78 -0.09 -1.77
C TYR A 41 -17.11 -1.57 -1.97
N LYS A 42 -16.99 -2.39 -0.91
CA LYS A 42 -17.38 -3.80 -0.96
C LYS A 42 -18.89 -3.97 -1.15
N ALA A 43 -19.69 -3.16 -0.44
CA ALA A 43 -21.14 -3.24 -0.48
C ALA A 43 -21.73 -2.78 -1.83
N PHE A 44 -21.15 -1.75 -2.43
CA PHE A 44 -21.65 -1.12 -3.66
C PHE A 44 -20.75 -1.39 -4.87
N TRP A 45 -20.00 -2.50 -4.85
CA TRP A 45 -19.04 -2.82 -5.90
C TRP A 45 -19.70 -2.94 -7.28
N ALA A 46 -20.88 -3.58 -7.34
CA ALA A 46 -21.57 -3.83 -8.61
C ALA A 46 -21.94 -2.52 -9.32
N GLU A 47 -22.27 -1.48 -8.57
CA GLU A 47 -22.69 -0.18 -9.05
C GLU A 47 -21.52 0.76 -9.33
N LEU A 48 -20.42 0.68 -8.57
CA LEU A 48 -19.34 1.68 -8.59
C LEU A 48 -18.08 1.26 -9.33
N LYS A 49 -17.93 -0.03 -9.67
CA LYS A 49 -16.68 -0.57 -10.21
C LYS A 49 -16.20 0.14 -11.48
N GLU A 50 -17.12 0.54 -12.35
CA GLU A 50 -16.79 1.20 -13.62
C GLU A 50 -16.30 2.64 -13.37
N ASP A 51 -17.07 3.43 -12.63
CA ASP A 51 -16.69 4.81 -12.27
C ASP A 51 -15.37 4.86 -11.48
N LEU A 52 -15.19 3.95 -10.53
CA LEU A 52 -13.96 3.90 -9.73
C LEU A 52 -12.76 3.53 -10.60
N LEU A 53 -12.92 2.56 -11.51
CA LEU A 53 -11.85 2.16 -12.41
C LEU A 53 -11.46 3.29 -13.35
N GLU A 54 -12.43 4.04 -13.89
CA GLU A 54 -12.21 5.20 -14.73
C GLU A 54 -11.41 6.27 -14.00
N VAL A 55 -11.87 6.70 -12.82
CA VAL A 55 -11.19 7.73 -12.01
C VAL A 55 -9.77 7.33 -11.64
N LEU A 56 -9.53 6.06 -11.29
CA LEU A 56 -8.19 5.59 -10.92
C LEU A 56 -7.26 5.49 -12.13
N ASN A 57 -7.77 5.12 -13.31
CA ASN A 57 -6.99 5.10 -14.54
C ASN A 57 -6.65 6.51 -15.04
N GLU A 58 -7.62 7.44 -14.99
CA GLU A 58 -7.37 8.86 -15.27
C GLU A 58 -6.28 9.40 -14.34
N SER A 59 -6.37 9.07 -13.04
CA SER A 59 -5.37 9.50 -12.05
C SER A 59 -3.95 9.01 -12.38
N LEU A 60 -3.82 7.79 -12.91
CA LEU A 60 -2.53 7.25 -13.33
C LEU A 60 -2.03 7.89 -14.63
N ALA A 61 -2.91 8.12 -15.59
CA ALA A 61 -2.58 8.73 -16.87
C ALA A 61 -2.13 10.19 -16.71
N GLU A 62 -2.84 10.96 -15.88
CA GLU A 62 -2.52 12.37 -15.62
C GLU A 62 -1.43 12.55 -14.54
N GLY A 63 -1.14 11.51 -13.77
CA GLY A 63 -0.24 11.59 -12.61
C GLY A 63 -0.82 12.42 -11.46
N GLN A 64 -2.14 12.58 -11.39
CA GLN A 64 -2.81 13.41 -10.40
C GLN A 64 -4.03 12.72 -9.78
N LEU A 65 -4.06 12.63 -8.45
CA LEU A 65 -5.20 12.07 -7.72
C LEU A 65 -6.35 13.07 -7.54
N PRO A 66 -7.59 12.59 -7.33
CA PRO A 66 -8.72 13.42 -6.93
C PRO A 66 -8.40 14.25 -5.68
N LEU A 67 -8.99 15.44 -5.58
CA LEU A 67 -8.68 16.37 -4.48
C LEU A 67 -8.96 15.77 -3.09
N SER A 68 -9.98 14.91 -2.96
CA SER A 68 -10.25 14.16 -1.72
C SER A 68 -9.08 13.24 -1.37
N CYS A 69 -8.59 12.46 -2.34
CA CYS A 69 -7.47 11.53 -2.20
C CYS A 69 -6.10 12.20 -1.99
N ARG A 70 -5.98 13.51 -2.26
CA ARG A 70 -4.75 14.30 -1.99
C ARG A 70 -4.69 14.88 -0.58
N ARG A 71 -5.74 14.70 0.23
CA ARG A 71 -5.81 15.20 1.61
C ARG A 71 -5.91 14.04 2.59
N ALA A 72 -5.45 14.28 3.82
CA ALA A 72 -5.51 13.31 4.90
C ALA A 72 -6.15 13.95 6.13
N VAL A 73 -6.91 13.17 6.89
CA VAL A 73 -7.33 13.54 8.24
C VAL A 73 -6.23 13.11 9.21
N LEU A 74 -5.62 14.06 9.90
CA LEU A 74 -4.59 13.77 10.91
C LEU A 74 -5.24 13.47 12.25
N THR A 75 -4.86 12.35 12.85
CA THR A 75 -5.25 11.99 14.21
C THR A 75 -4.03 11.54 15.02
N LEU A 76 -4.09 11.64 16.34
CA LEU A 76 -3.01 11.25 17.24
C LEU A 76 -3.39 9.98 17.99
N LEU A 77 -2.54 8.96 17.91
CA LEU A 77 -2.66 7.75 18.74
C LEU A 77 -1.69 7.83 19.93
N PRO A 78 -2.12 7.45 21.15
CA PRO A 78 -1.23 7.47 22.30
C PRO A 78 -0.15 6.39 22.16
N LYS A 79 1.09 6.73 22.53
CA LYS A 79 2.18 5.78 22.79
C LYS A 79 2.29 5.55 24.31
N LYS A 80 3.19 4.65 24.71
CA LYS A 80 3.58 4.51 26.12
C LYS A 80 4.30 5.78 26.59
N GLY A 81 4.08 6.16 27.85
CA GLY A 81 4.72 7.32 28.50
C GLY A 81 3.73 8.36 28.99
N ASP A 82 4.23 9.57 29.25
CA ASP A 82 3.44 10.71 29.72
C ASP A 82 2.71 11.38 28.55
N LEU A 83 1.37 11.34 28.56
CA LEU A 83 0.54 11.90 27.48
C LEU A 83 0.51 13.44 27.46
N THR A 84 1.09 14.11 28.46
CA THR A 84 1.34 15.55 28.41
C THR A 84 2.52 15.93 27.51
N ASP A 85 3.43 14.98 27.21
CA ASP A 85 4.51 15.16 26.24
C ASP A 85 4.02 14.78 24.82
N ILE A 86 4.12 15.73 23.88
CA ILE A 86 3.76 15.53 22.47
C ILE A 86 4.54 14.38 21.81
N LYS A 87 5.75 14.06 22.29
CA LYS A 87 6.58 12.94 21.79
C LYS A 87 5.95 11.58 22.07
N CYS A 88 5.12 11.49 23.11
CA CYS A 88 4.35 10.31 23.47
C CYS A 88 3.09 10.12 22.60
N TRP A 89 2.93 10.89 21.52
CA TRP A 89 1.89 10.69 20.52
C TRP A 89 2.46 10.21 19.19
N ARG A 90 1.67 9.41 18.46
CA ARG A 90 1.96 8.98 17.08
C ARG A 90 0.95 9.65 16.15
N PRO A 91 1.38 10.55 15.25
CA PRO A 91 0.49 11.04 14.21
C PRO A 91 0.17 9.91 13.22
N VAL A 92 -1.10 9.83 12.83
CA VAL A 92 -1.63 8.91 11.84
C VAL A 92 -2.44 9.70 10.83
N SER A 93 -2.13 9.51 9.55
CA SER A 93 -2.85 10.10 8.42
C SER A 93 -3.91 9.12 7.93
N LEU A 94 -5.19 9.50 8.07
CA LEU A 94 -6.31 8.76 7.49
C LEU A 94 -6.50 9.21 6.05
N LEU A 95 -6.09 8.34 5.12
CA LEU A 95 -6.21 8.54 3.67
C LEU A 95 -7.51 7.96 3.14
N CYS A 96 -8.00 8.52 2.02
CA CYS A 96 -9.17 8.00 1.29
C CYS A 96 -9.00 6.52 0.93
N SER A 97 -10.10 5.76 1.01
CA SER A 97 -10.08 4.33 0.69
C SER A 97 -9.78 4.07 -0.78
N GLY A 98 -10.26 4.92 -1.70
CA GLY A 98 -9.92 4.82 -3.13
C GLY A 98 -8.41 4.92 -3.39
N TYR A 99 -7.72 5.84 -2.72
CA TYR A 99 -6.24 5.92 -2.76
C TYR A 99 -5.58 4.63 -2.27
N LYS A 100 -6.07 4.07 -1.15
CA LYS A 100 -5.53 2.82 -0.59
C LYS A 100 -5.73 1.64 -1.54
N LEU A 101 -6.87 1.58 -2.24
CA LEU A 101 -7.15 0.56 -3.27
C LEU A 101 -6.16 0.68 -4.43
N LEU A 102 -5.96 1.88 -4.97
CA LEU A 102 -4.95 2.12 -6.02
C LEU A 102 -3.55 1.69 -5.56
N SER A 103 -3.13 2.15 -4.39
CA SER A 103 -1.84 1.79 -3.80
C SER A 103 -1.68 0.28 -3.63
N LYS A 104 -2.75 -0.44 -3.26
CA LYS A 104 -2.75 -1.89 -3.12
C LYS A 104 -2.61 -2.60 -4.48
N VAL A 105 -3.26 -2.12 -5.54
CA VAL A 105 -3.08 -2.66 -6.90
C VAL A 105 -1.64 -2.49 -7.35
N LEU A 106 -1.08 -1.28 -7.21
CA LEU A 106 0.31 -1.00 -7.59
C LEU A 106 1.30 -1.84 -6.78
N ALA A 107 1.07 -2.01 -5.48
CA ALA A 107 1.90 -2.87 -4.64
C ALA A 107 1.86 -4.34 -5.09
N ASN A 108 0.69 -4.84 -5.49
CA ASN A 108 0.55 -6.21 -6.01
C ASN A 108 1.31 -6.39 -7.34
N ARG A 109 1.29 -5.40 -8.23
CA ARG A 109 2.09 -5.40 -9.48
C ARG A 109 3.58 -5.43 -9.18
N LEU A 110 4.04 -4.53 -8.31
CA LEU A 110 5.45 -4.45 -7.93
C LEU A 110 5.97 -5.71 -7.23
N ALA A 111 5.12 -6.37 -6.42
CA ALA A 111 5.49 -7.59 -5.72
C ALA A 111 5.98 -8.71 -6.67
N GLY A 112 5.46 -8.77 -7.91
CA GLY A 112 5.87 -9.77 -8.90
C GLY A 112 7.30 -9.57 -9.44
N VAL A 113 7.82 -8.35 -9.41
CA VAL A 113 9.14 -8.01 -9.97
C VAL A 113 10.19 -7.64 -8.91
N MET A 114 9.76 -7.42 -7.67
CA MET A 114 10.57 -6.82 -6.61
C MET A 114 11.87 -7.59 -6.33
N SER A 115 11.84 -8.93 -6.34
CA SER A 115 13.01 -9.77 -6.05
C SER A 115 14.13 -9.63 -7.09
N GLY A 116 13.81 -9.27 -8.34
CA GLY A 116 14.77 -9.04 -9.41
C GLY A 116 15.29 -7.61 -9.50
N VAL A 117 14.75 -6.68 -8.70
CA VAL A 117 15.14 -5.26 -8.67
C VAL A 117 15.89 -4.91 -7.39
N ILE A 118 15.47 -5.51 -6.28
CA ILE A 118 15.94 -5.18 -4.94
C ILE A 118 17.04 -6.17 -4.52
N HIS A 119 18.17 -5.62 -4.05
CA HIS A 119 19.32 -6.38 -3.54
C HIS A 119 18.89 -7.41 -2.48
N SER A 120 19.58 -8.56 -2.40
CA SER A 120 19.26 -9.67 -1.48
C SER A 120 19.12 -9.23 -0.03
N ASP A 121 19.97 -8.28 0.38
CA ASP A 121 20.09 -7.85 1.77
C ASP A 121 18.90 -6.99 2.25
N GLN A 122 18.07 -6.50 1.32
CA GLN A 122 16.82 -5.85 1.69
C GLN A 122 15.74 -6.91 1.91
N THR A 123 15.51 -7.25 3.17
CA THR A 123 14.58 -8.33 3.57
C THR A 123 13.22 -7.81 3.99
N TYR A 124 13.10 -6.51 4.26
CA TYR A 124 11.84 -5.90 4.68
C TYR A 124 10.89 -5.66 3.49
N CYS A 125 9.63 -6.08 3.63
CA CYS A 125 8.57 -5.89 2.65
C CYS A 125 8.81 -6.51 1.26
N VAL A 126 9.72 -7.49 1.13
CA VAL A 126 9.92 -8.25 -0.11
C VAL A 126 9.29 -9.64 0.03
N PRO A 127 8.37 -10.05 -0.86
CA PRO A 127 7.76 -11.38 -0.80
C PRO A 127 8.80 -12.51 -0.75
N GLY A 128 8.59 -13.46 0.16
CA GLY A 128 9.49 -14.60 0.34
C GLY A 128 10.78 -14.32 1.13
N ARG A 129 11.00 -13.07 1.59
CA ARG A 129 12.11 -12.71 2.49
C ARG A 129 11.62 -12.50 3.91
N SER A 130 12.52 -12.70 4.87
CA SER A 130 12.21 -12.67 6.29
C SER A 130 13.14 -11.73 7.04
N ILE A 131 12.63 -11.05 8.07
CA ILE A 131 13.46 -10.26 8.98
C ILE A 131 14.52 -11.14 9.69
N PHE A 132 14.26 -12.44 9.82
CA PHE A 132 15.21 -13.39 10.40
C PHE A 132 16.44 -13.60 9.52
N ASP A 133 16.34 -13.40 8.20
CA ASP A 133 17.48 -13.52 7.28
C ASP A 133 18.58 -12.52 7.65
N ASN A 134 18.22 -11.32 8.11
CA ASN A 134 19.19 -10.33 8.60
C ASN A 134 19.92 -10.80 9.85
N ILE A 135 19.23 -11.48 10.76
CA ILE A 135 19.82 -11.98 12.00
C ILE A 135 20.82 -13.09 11.68
N SER A 136 20.45 -14.00 10.77
CA SER A 136 21.34 -15.05 10.28
C SER A 136 22.56 -14.46 9.58
N LEU A 137 22.38 -13.48 8.67
CA LEU A 137 23.49 -12.82 7.99
C LEU A 137 24.49 -12.20 8.96
N VAL A 138 24.02 -11.48 9.98
CA VAL A 138 24.88 -10.86 11.00
C VAL A 138 25.64 -11.93 11.80
N ARG A 139 24.96 -13.01 12.21
CA ARG A 139 25.61 -14.11 12.93
C ARG A 139 26.71 -14.77 12.09
N ASP A 140 26.40 -15.10 10.85
CA ASP A 140 27.32 -15.81 9.96
C ASP A 140 28.54 -14.92 9.63
N LEU A 141 28.33 -13.60 9.48
CA LEU A 141 29.42 -12.63 9.34
C LEU A 141 30.37 -12.65 10.56
N PHE A 142 29.82 -12.69 11.78
CA PHE A 142 30.64 -12.79 12.99
C PHE A 142 31.42 -14.10 13.07
N GLU A 143 30.87 -15.21 12.58
CA GLU A 143 31.54 -16.51 12.55
C GLU A 143 32.71 -16.53 11.56
N VAL A 144 32.53 -15.97 10.36
CA VAL A 144 33.56 -15.93 9.31
C VAL A 144 34.65 -14.89 9.59
N SER A 145 34.34 -13.82 10.33
CA SER A 145 35.30 -12.75 10.66
C SER A 145 36.30 -13.10 11.78
N LYS A 146 36.18 -14.29 12.38
CA LYS A 146 37.14 -14.84 13.35
C LYS A 146 38.28 -15.57 12.64
#